data_AF-A0A368RGQ7-F1
#
_entry.id   AF-A0A368RGQ7-F1
#
_cell.length_a   1.000
_cell.length_b   1.000
_cell.length_c   1.000
_cell.angle_alpha   90.00
_cell.angle_beta   90.00
_cell.angle_gamma   90.00
#
_symmetry.space_group_name_H-M   'P 1'
#
loop_
_entity.id
_entity.type
_entity.pdbx_description
1 polymer ?
#
loop_
_entity_poly.entity_id
_entity_poly.type
_entity_poly.pdbx_seq_one_letter_code
_entity_poly.pdbx_strand_id
1 'polypeptide(L)'
;MAIKRKIEQAATSDFQARSLPVKLRIEPSDPEDVKAAKRKKIHAFKLKARFEQLEFAQNKRQNAWQQFQTTKGKAKKVGFFSGRKESIFKSPDEPQRSGGCHWERQRPD
;
A
#
# COMPACT_ATOMS: atom_id res chain seq x y z
N MET A 1 17.34 -12.72 -8.90
CA MET A 1 16.93 -11.52 -8.12
C MET A 1 16.93 -10.24 -8.97
N ALA A 2 16.10 -10.17 -10.01
CA ALA A 2 15.99 -9.00 -10.89
C ALA A 2 14.60 -8.34 -10.80
N ILE A 3 13.55 -9.16 -10.65
CA ILE A 3 12.15 -8.71 -10.59
C ILE A 3 11.89 -7.89 -9.31
N LYS A 4 12.35 -8.36 -8.14
CA LYS A 4 12.21 -7.60 -6.88
C LYS A 4 12.89 -6.23 -6.94
N ARG A 5 14.11 -6.15 -7.47
CA ARG A 5 14.84 -4.90 -7.64
C ARG A 5 14.13 -3.93 -8.58
N LYS A 6 13.56 -4.44 -9.69
CA LYS A 6 12.73 -3.63 -10.61
C LYS A 6 11.49 -3.04 -9.92
N ILE A 7 10.84 -3.79 -9.04
CA ILE A 7 9.64 -3.34 -8.31
C ILE A 7 10.01 -2.28 -7.26
N GLU A 8 11.10 -2.47 -6.51
CA GLU A 8 11.59 -1.49 -5.52
C GLU A 8 12.04 -0.17 -6.18
N GLN A 9 12.67 -0.25 -7.35
CA GLN A 9 13.05 0.93 -8.15
C GLN A 9 11.83 1.68 -8.70
N ALA A 10 10.79 0.97 -9.15
CA ALA A 10 9.55 1.61 -9.61
C ALA A 10 8.73 2.23 -8.46
N ALA A 11 8.88 1.73 -7.23
CA ALA A 11 8.20 2.28 -6.04
C ALA A 11 8.84 3.58 -5.54
N THR A 12 10.13 3.78 -5.82
CA THR A 12 10.93 4.95 -5.43
C THR A 12 10.99 6.04 -6.51
N SER A 13 10.66 5.72 -7.77
CA SER A 13 10.57 6.73 -8.82
C SER A 13 9.26 7.52 -8.70
N ASP A 14 9.35 8.78 -8.27
CA ASP A 14 8.21 9.71 -8.31
C ASP A 14 7.83 10.05 -9.75
N PHE A 15 6.52 10.14 -10.04
CA PHE A 15 6.00 10.50 -11.36
C PHE A 15 6.59 11.83 -11.81
N GLN A 16 7.47 11.79 -12.82
CA GLN A 16 8.06 12.98 -13.41
C GLN A 16 7.05 13.62 -14.37
N ALA A 17 6.47 14.73 -13.97
CA ALA A 17 5.59 15.51 -14.83
C ALA A 17 6.37 16.00 -16.06
N ARG A 18 6.15 15.35 -17.21
CA ARG A 18 6.77 15.76 -18.48
C ARG A 18 6.23 17.14 -18.86
N SER A 19 7.10 18.14 -18.90
CA SER A 19 6.73 19.50 -19.30
C SER A 19 6.34 19.55 -20.78
N LEU A 20 5.55 20.57 -21.16
CA LEU A 20 5.12 20.74 -22.54
C LEU A 20 6.34 20.94 -23.46
N PRO A 21 6.46 20.17 -24.56
CA PRO A 21 7.55 20.33 -25.52
C PRO A 21 7.59 21.74 -26.10
N VAL A 22 8.79 22.31 -26.25
CA VAL A 22 8.99 23.68 -26.78
C VAL A 22 8.31 23.88 -28.14
N LYS A 23 8.35 22.86 -29.01
CA LYS A 23 7.70 22.85 -30.32
C LYS A 23 6.16 22.98 -30.31
N LEU A 24 5.51 22.69 -29.18
CA LEU A 24 4.06 22.79 -29.01
C LEU A 24 3.65 24.06 -28.25
N ARG A 25 4.58 24.96 -27.92
CA ARG A 25 4.24 26.26 -27.33
C ARG A 25 3.51 27.12 -28.35
N ILE A 26 2.49 27.81 -27.86
CA ILE A 26 1.67 28.72 -28.66
C ILE A 26 2.28 30.10 -28.51
N GLU A 27 2.67 30.71 -29.63
CA GLU A 27 3.14 32.09 -29.65
C GLU A 27 1.95 33.03 -29.94
N PRO A 28 1.89 34.22 -29.34
CA PRO A 28 0.80 35.16 -29.56
C PRO A 28 0.73 35.67 -31.01
N SER A 29 1.84 35.60 -31.75
CA SER A 29 1.96 35.97 -33.17
C SER A 29 1.45 34.91 -34.16
N ASP A 30 1.12 33.69 -33.70
CA ASP A 30 0.67 32.62 -34.60
C ASP A 30 -0.74 32.92 -35.19
N PRO A 31 -1.05 32.45 -36.41
CA PRO A 31 -2.41 32.46 -36.95
C PRO A 31 -3.37 31.64 -36.08
N GLU A 32 -4.64 32.07 -35.98
CA GLU A 32 -5.63 31.42 -35.09
C GLU A 32 -5.82 29.92 -35.37
N ASP A 33 -5.72 29.50 -36.63
CA ASP A 33 -5.82 28.07 -37.01
C ASP A 33 -4.64 27.24 -36.46
N VAL A 34 -3.43 27.80 -36.50
CA VAL A 34 -2.22 27.19 -35.93
C VAL A 34 -2.32 27.14 -34.40
N LYS A 35 -2.87 28.18 -33.76
CA LYS A 35 -3.13 28.18 -32.32
C LYS A 35 -4.13 27.10 -31.94
N ALA A 36 -5.24 26.96 -32.67
CA ALA A 36 -6.24 25.93 -32.44
C ALA A 36 -5.66 24.50 -32.57
N ALA A 37 -4.85 24.26 -33.60
CA ALA A 37 -4.17 22.98 -33.79
C ALA A 37 -3.17 22.67 -32.65
N LYS A 38 -2.38 23.66 -32.22
CA LYS A 38 -1.46 23.52 -31.09
C LYS A 38 -2.22 23.28 -29.77
N ARG A 39 -3.33 23.98 -29.51
CA ARG A 39 -4.19 23.76 -28.33
C ARG A 39 -4.71 22.33 -28.25
N LYS A 40 -5.20 21.78 -29.37
CA LYS A 40 -5.64 20.37 -29.44
C LYS A 40 -4.52 19.39 -29.08
N LYS A 41 -3.31 19.61 -29.61
CA LYS A 41 -2.13 18.78 -29.32
C LYS A 41 -1.67 18.90 -27.85
N ILE A 42 -1.67 20.11 -27.30
CA ILE A 42 -1.37 20.35 -25.87
C ILE A 42 -2.37 19.62 -24.99
N HIS A 43 -3.66 19.70 -25.33
CA HIS A 43 -4.71 19.03 -24.58
C HIS A 43 -4.55 17.51 -24.59
N ALA A 44 -4.33 16.92 -25.77
CA ALA A 44 -4.06 15.49 -25.91
C ALA A 44 -2.82 15.05 -25.11
N PHE A 45 -1.75 15.85 -25.13
CA PHE A 45 -0.54 15.59 -24.34
C PHE A 45 -0.83 15.62 -22.83
N LYS A 46 -1.54 16.64 -22.34
CA LYS A 46 -1.92 16.76 -20.93
C LYS A 46 -2.83 15.62 -20.48
N LEU A 47 -3.81 15.24 -21.30
CA LEU A 47 -4.68 14.11 -21.02
C LEU A 47 -3.87 12.81 -20.89
N LYS A 48 -2.96 12.54 -21.83
CA LYS A 48 -2.11 11.35 -21.77
C LYS A 48 -1.25 11.31 -20.51
N ALA A 49 -0.63 12.43 -20.14
CA ALA A 49 0.15 12.53 -18.90
C ALA A 49 -0.72 12.30 -17.65
N ARG A 50 -1.96 12.82 -17.63
CA ARG A 50 -2.90 12.60 -16.54
C ARG A 50 -3.31 11.12 -16.42
N PHE A 51 -3.54 10.44 -17.54
CA PHE A 51 -3.83 8.99 -17.53
C PHE A 51 -2.64 8.18 -17.01
N GLU A 52 -1.42 8.47 -17.47
CA GLU A 52 -0.20 7.81 -17.00
C GLU A 52 0.00 7.99 -15.48
N GLN A 53 -0.31 9.18 -14.94
CA GLN A 53 -0.27 9.42 -13.50
C GLN A 53 -1.28 8.57 -12.72
N LEU A 54 -2.51 8.46 -13.24
CA LEU A 54 -3.55 7.64 -12.63
C LEU A 54 -3.19 6.16 -12.67
N GLU A 55 -2.67 5.67 -13.80
CA GLU A 55 -2.18 4.29 -13.94
C GLU A 55 -1.03 4.01 -12.98
N PHE A 56 -0.06 4.93 -12.85
CA PHE A 56 1.03 4.79 -11.90
C PHE A 56 0.52 4.70 -10.46
N ALA A 57 -0.42 5.56 -10.07
CA ALA A 57 -1.01 5.55 -8.73
C ALA A 57 -1.78 4.23 -8.45
N GLN A 58 -2.55 3.75 -9.43
CA GLN A 58 -3.25 2.47 -9.33
C GLN A 58 -2.26 1.29 -9.23
N ASN A 59 -1.24 1.26 -10.07
CA ASN A 59 -0.22 0.22 -10.08
C ASN A 59 0.56 0.22 -8.75
N LYS A 60 0.93 1.39 -8.21
CA LYS A 60 1.58 1.50 -6.90
C LYS A 60 0.72 0.90 -5.79
N ARG A 61 -0.60 1.19 -5.80
CA ARG A 61 -1.55 0.63 -4.83
C ARG A 61 -1.70 -0.89 -4.98
N GLN A 62 -1.86 -1.40 -6.19
CA GLN A 62 -1.97 -2.84 -6.45
C GLN A 62 -0.70 -3.59 -6.05
N ASN A 63 0.47 -3.07 -6.42
CA ASN A 63 1.75 -3.68 -6.10
C ASN A 63 2.01 -3.65 -4.58
N ALA A 64 1.72 -2.53 -3.90
CA ALA A 64 1.81 -2.44 -2.45
C ALA A 64 0.89 -3.44 -1.73
N TRP A 65 -0.34 -3.64 -2.23
CA TRP A 65 -1.26 -4.62 -1.67
C TRP A 65 -0.78 -6.07 -1.84
N GLN A 66 -0.23 -6.41 -3.02
CA GLN A 66 0.39 -7.71 -3.26
C GLN A 66 1.62 -7.95 -2.38
N GLN A 67 2.47 -6.93 -2.20
CA GLN A 67 3.61 -6.99 -1.28
C GLN A 67 3.14 -7.17 0.17
N PHE A 68 2.08 -6.47 0.60
CA PHE A 68 1.53 -6.62 1.94
C PHE A 68 1.02 -8.05 2.21
N GLN A 69 0.29 -8.63 1.26
CA GLN A 69 -0.19 -10.03 1.33
C GLN A 69 0.97 -11.02 1.44
N THR A 70 2.01 -10.85 0.60
CA THR A 70 3.14 -11.79 0.56
C THR A 70 4.17 -11.56 1.67
N THR A 71 4.25 -10.36 2.24
CA THR A 71 5.21 -10.01 3.33
C THR A 71 4.71 -10.49 4.69
N LYS A 72 3.39 -10.46 4.94
CA LYS A 72 2.80 -10.92 6.22
C LYS A 72 3.06 -12.41 6.54
N GLY A 73 3.39 -13.24 5.54
CA GLY A 73 3.72 -14.66 5.71
C GLY A 73 5.20 -15.00 5.61
N LYS A 74 6.09 -14.03 5.38
CA LYS A 74 7.52 -14.25 5.11
C LYS A 74 8.41 -13.55 6.14
N ALA A 75 7.98 -13.53 7.42
CA ALA A 75 8.95 -13.50 8.51
C ALA A 75 9.94 -14.65 8.23
N LYS A 76 11.23 -14.32 8.20
CA LYS A 76 12.30 -15.24 7.85
C LYS A 76 12.07 -16.56 8.60
N LYS A 77 12.28 -17.69 7.93
CA LYS A 77 12.38 -19.02 8.55
C LYS A 77 13.61 -18.99 9.47
N VAL A 78 13.51 -18.27 10.60
CA VAL A 78 14.36 -18.45 11.76
C VAL A 78 13.90 -19.78 12.35
N GLY A 79 14.87 -20.65 12.59
CA GLY A 79 14.66 -22.06 12.86
C GLY A 79 13.55 -22.34 13.86
N PHE A 80 12.80 -23.41 13.55
CA PHE A 80 12.19 -24.32 14.50
C PHE A 80 11.88 -23.73 15.89
N PHE A 81 10.80 -22.97 16.00
CA PHE A 81 10.13 -22.83 17.29
C PHE A 81 9.26 -24.08 17.48
N SER A 82 9.79 -25.08 18.19
CA SER A 82 8.98 -26.08 18.89
C SER A 82 8.21 -25.37 20.00
N GLY A 83 7.04 -24.84 19.67
CA GLY A 83 6.12 -24.23 20.62
C GLY A 83 4.72 -24.26 20.03
N ARG A 84 3.81 -24.98 20.70
CA ARG A 84 2.43 -25.20 20.27
C ARG A 84 1.73 -23.85 20.08
N LYS A 85 1.13 -23.63 18.90
CA LYS A 85 0.48 -22.36 18.55
C LYS A 85 -0.84 -22.23 19.30
N GLU A 86 -0.88 -21.34 20.28
CA GLU A 86 -2.08 -21.07 21.07
C GLU A 86 -3.06 -20.20 20.26
N SER A 87 -4.36 -20.45 20.41
CA SER A 87 -5.39 -19.64 19.75
C SER A 87 -5.44 -18.24 20.36
N ILE A 88 -5.43 -17.21 19.51
CA ILE A 88 -5.58 -15.80 19.93
C ILE A 88 -6.98 -15.50 20.52
N PHE A 89 -7.93 -16.42 20.35
CA PHE A 89 -9.27 -16.38 20.94
C PHE A 89 -9.43 -17.37 22.10
N LYS A 90 -8.34 -17.92 22.64
CA LYS A 90 -8.43 -18.78 23.81
C LYS A 90 -8.81 -17.89 25.01
N SER A 91 -10.00 -18.11 25.57
CA SER A 91 -10.35 -17.51 26.84
C SER A 91 -9.30 -17.92 27.88
N PRO A 92 -8.89 -17.02 28.79
CA PRO A 92 -7.98 -17.36 29.87
C PRO A 92 -8.51 -18.62 30.56
N ASP A 93 -7.65 -19.63 30.72
CA ASP A 93 -7.97 -20.80 31.53
C ASP A 93 -8.48 -20.29 32.89
N GLU A 94 -9.70 -20.69 33.24
CA GLU A 94 -10.40 -20.38 34.48
C GLU A 94 -9.41 -20.53 35.65
N PRO A 95 -9.30 -19.58 36.59
CA PRO A 95 -8.30 -19.69 37.64
C PRO A 95 -8.56 -20.95 38.46
N GLN A 96 -7.72 -21.96 38.24
CA GLN A 96 -7.56 -23.07 39.15
C GLN A 96 -7.03 -22.53 40.47
N ARG A 97 -7.95 -22.14 41.35
CA ARG A 97 -7.67 -21.87 42.75
C ARG A 97 -8.20 -23.03 43.57
N SER A 98 -7.49 -24.15 43.49
CA SER A 98 -7.38 -25.04 44.65
C SER A 98 -6.56 -24.29 45.70
N GLY A 99 -7.24 -23.70 46.67
CA GLY A 99 -6.63 -23.00 47.81
C GLY A 99 -7.74 -22.51 48.72
N GLY A 100 -8.00 -23.27 49.78
CA GLY A 100 -9.16 -23.12 50.64
C GLY A 100 -9.26 -21.77 51.35
N CYS A 101 -10.50 -21.33 51.52
CA CYS A 101 -10.94 -20.47 52.62
C CYS A 101 -12.26 -21.03 53.11
N HIS A 102 -12.20 -21.73 54.24
CA HIS A 102 -13.33 -22.14 55.05
C HIS A 102 -14.10 -20.90 55.53
N TRP A 103 -15.37 -20.80 55.16
CA TRP A 103 -16.31 -19.82 55.72
C TRP A 103 -17.30 -20.56 56.61
N GLU A 104 -16.90 -20.83 57.85
CA GLU A 104 -17.84 -21.12 58.92
C GLU A 104 -18.37 -19.80 59.45
N ARG A 105 -19.67 -19.56 59.24
CA ARG A 105 -20.42 -18.53 59.94
C ARG A 105 -21.52 -19.23 60.72
N GLN A 106 -21.32 -19.24 62.03
CA GLN A 106 -22.15 -19.84 63.07
C GLN A 106 -23.63 -19.46 62.89
N ARG A 107 -24.52 -20.46 63.02
CA ARG A 107 -25.94 -20.23 63.35
C ARG A 107 -26.00 -19.89 64.84
N PRO A 108 -26.74 -18.86 65.28
CA PRO A 108 -27.18 -18.78 66.65
C PRO A 108 -28.47 -19.58 66.84
N ASP A 109 -28.60 -20.18 68.03
CA ASP A 109 -29.77 -20.92 68.52
C ASP A 109 -31.03 -20.04 68.65
#